data_AF-G5AJG0-F1
#
_entry.id   AF-G5AJG0-F1
#
_cell.length_a   1.000
_cell.length_b   1.000
_cell.length_c   1.000
_cell.angle_alpha   90.00
_cell.angle_beta   90.00
_cell.angle_gamma   90.00
#
_symmetry.space_group_name_H-M   'P 1'
#
loop_
_entity.id
_entity.type
_entity.pdbx_description
1 polymer ?
#
loop_
_entity_poly.entity_id
_entity_poly.type
_entity_poly.pdbx_seq_one_letter_code
_entity_poly.pdbx_strand_id
1 'polypeptide(L)'
;RPHFNKPMAVVAKELGVCITLMKKICRRNGLVRWPHRRIRSLVNRITSLQVLVGNAAGAERKRFQAQIAGLREELSAVIQNPN
;
A
#
# COMPACT_ATOMS: atom_id res chain seq x y z
N ARG A 1 7.41 4.54 7.62
CA ARG A 1 6.78 3.49 8.45
C ARG A 1 6.60 2.21 7.61
N PRO A 2 7.47 1.20 7.70
CA PRO A 2 7.69 0.23 6.62
C PRO A 2 6.89 -1.10 6.67
N HIS A 3 5.91 -1.28 7.56
CA HIS A 3 5.26 -2.61 7.76
C HIS A 3 3.85 -2.77 7.19
N PHE A 4 3.28 -1.74 6.57
CA PHE A 4 1.89 -1.80 6.06
C PHE A 4 1.72 -2.56 4.75
N ASN A 5 2.84 -2.98 4.13
CA ASN A 5 2.89 -3.82 2.94
C ASN A 5 2.48 -5.28 3.20
N LYS A 6 2.37 -5.70 4.46
CA LYS A 6 1.98 -7.06 4.86
C LYS A 6 0.66 -7.06 5.64
N PRO A 7 -0.07 -8.19 5.67
CA PRO A 7 -1.22 -8.34 6.54
C PRO A 7 -0.81 -8.16 8.00
N MET A 8 -1.64 -7.50 8.81
CA MET A 8 -1.40 -7.28 10.24
C MET A 8 -1.06 -8.58 10.99
N ALA A 9 -1.65 -9.71 10.59
CA ALA A 9 -1.36 -11.02 11.18
C ALA A 9 0.10 -11.46 10.97
N VAL A 10 0.66 -11.22 9.78
CA VAL A 10 2.04 -11.54 9.45
C VAL A 10 2.99 -10.63 10.23
N VAL A 11 2.69 -9.33 10.26
CA VAL A 11 3.49 -8.35 11.03
C VAL A 11 3.44 -8.65 12.53
N ALA A 12 2.29 -9.04 13.06
CA ALA A 12 2.16 -9.44 14.46
C ALA A 12 3.02 -10.67 14.78
N LYS A 13 3.05 -11.67 13.88
CA LYS A 13 3.90 -12.86 14.01
C LYS A 13 5.39 -12.52 13.94
N GLU A 14 5.80 -11.67 13.00
CA GLU A 14 7.19 -11.20 12.87
C GLU A 14 7.65 -10.40 14.09
N LEU A 15 6.74 -9.65 14.72
CA LEU A 15 7.01 -8.89 15.95
C LEU A 15 6.82 -9.71 17.23
N GLY A 16 6.47 -10.99 17.14
CA GLY A 16 6.27 -11.87 18.29
C GLY A 16 5.08 -11.48 19.19
N VAL A 17 4.13 -10.69 18.67
CA VAL A 17 2.95 -10.23 19.44
C VAL A 17 1.67 -10.87 18.94
N CYS A 18 0.74 -11.10 19.87
CA CYS A 18 -0.60 -11.55 19.51
C CYS A 18 -1.33 -10.49 18.66
N ILE A 19 -2.10 -10.95 17.66
CA ILE A 19 -2.86 -10.06 16.77
C ILE A 19 -3.85 -9.16 17.52
N THR A 20 -4.37 -9.62 18.67
CA THR A 20 -5.25 -8.86 19.57
C THR A 20 -4.52 -7.70 20.25
N LEU A 21 -3.28 -7.92 20.71
CA LEU A 21 -2.42 -6.87 21.26
C LEU A 21 -2.07 -5.85 20.17
N MET A 22 -1.69 -6.33 18.97
CA MET A 22 -1.42 -5.47 17.82
C MET A 22 -2.63 -4.58 17.49
N LYS A 23 -3.84 -5.14 17.46
CA LYS A 23 -5.10 -4.37 17.26
C LYS A 23 -5.32 -3.33 18.34
N LYS A 24 -4.99 -3.61 19.61
CA LYS A 24 -5.11 -2.65 20.71
C LYS A 24 -4.12 -1.49 20.53
N ILE A 25 -2.87 -1.79 20.17
CA ILE A 25 -1.83 -0.78 19.90
C ILE A 25 -2.24 0.07 18.71
N CYS A 26 -2.67 -0.53 17.59
CA CYS A 26 -3.12 0.18 16.40
C CYS A 26 -4.27 1.15 16.75
N ARG A 27 -5.32 0.68 17.42
CA ARG A 27 -6.45 1.52 17.82
C ARG A 27 -6.04 2.66 18.76
N ARG A 28 -5.14 2.43 19.71
CA ARG A 28 -4.59 3.47 20.60
C ARG A 28 -3.82 4.54 19.81
N ASN A 29 -3.14 4.15 18.74
CA ASN A 29 -2.40 5.04 17.86
C ASN A 29 -3.27 5.64 16.74
N GLY A 30 -4.60 5.56 16.84
CA GLY A 30 -5.54 6.08 15.85
C GLY A 30 -5.70 5.22 14.60
N LEU A 31 -5.01 4.09 14.48
CA LEU A 31 -5.13 3.18 13.33
C LEU A 31 -6.29 2.20 13.53
N VAL A 32 -7.49 2.62 13.12
CA VAL A 32 -8.71 1.81 13.25
C VAL A 32 -8.72 0.66 12.23
N ARG A 33 -8.25 0.91 11.01
CA ARG A 33 -8.24 -0.08 9.93
C ARG A 33 -6.83 -0.25 9.39
N TRP A 34 -6.35 -1.48 9.34
CA TRP A 34 -5.04 -1.77 8.78
C TRP A 34 -5.05 -1.51 7.26
N PRO A 35 -4.19 -0.60 6.73
CA PRO A 35 -4.26 -0.09 5.36
C PRO A 35 -3.86 -1.12 4.28
N HIS A 36 -3.46 -2.34 4.65
CA HIS A 36 -2.99 -3.38 3.72
C HIS A 36 -3.94 -3.63 2.54
N ARG A 37 -5.27 -3.62 2.77
CA ARG A 37 -6.23 -3.81 1.67
C ARG A 37 -6.17 -2.68 0.64
N ARG A 38 -6.06 -1.43 1.09
CA ARG A 38 -5.94 -0.25 0.22
C ARG A 38 -4.60 -0.25 -0.51
N ILE A 39 -3.51 -0.54 0.22
CA ILE A 39 -2.16 -0.71 -0.33
C ILE A 39 -2.14 -1.78 -1.42
N ARG A 40 -2.74 -2.95 -1.17
CA ARG A 40 -2.79 -4.04 -2.16
C ARG A 40 -3.53 -3.64 -3.43
N SER A 41 -4.64 -2.90 -3.29
CA SER A 41 -5.39 -2.38 -4.45
C SER A 41 -4.53 -1.42 -5.28
N LEU A 42 -3.84 -0.47 -4.63
CA LEU A 42 -2.95 0.48 -5.30
C LEU A 42 -1.78 -0.21 -5.98
N VAL A 43 -1.13 -1.16 -5.29
CA VAL A 43 -0.02 -1.95 -5.85
C VAL A 43 -0.48 -2.74 -7.07
N ASN A 44 -1.62 -3.43 -7.01
CA ASN A 44 -2.15 -4.15 -8.17
C ASN A 44 -2.39 -3.20 -9.36
N ARG A 45 -2.96 -2.02 -9.10
CA ARG A 45 -3.23 -1.01 -10.12
C ARG A 45 -1.94 -0.48 -10.75
N ILE A 46 -0.90 -0.26 -9.94
CA ILE A 46 0.44 0.10 -10.40
C ILE A 46 1.02 -1.02 -11.28
N THR A 47 0.95 -2.27 -10.84
CA THR A 47 1.47 -3.42 -11.60
C THR A 47 0.76 -3.57 -12.94
N SER A 48 -0.58 -3.49 -12.97
CA SER A 48 -1.35 -3.51 -14.22
C SER A 48 -0.92 -2.40 -15.18
N LEU A 49 -0.76 -1.17 -14.68
CA LEU A 49 -0.29 -0.04 -15.50
C LEU A 49 1.16 -0.21 -15.95
N GLN A 50 2.04 -0.81 -15.14
CA GLN A 50 3.43 -1.08 -15.53
C GLN A 50 3.51 -2.08 -16.69
N VAL A 51 2.65 -3.10 -16.71
CA VAL A 51 2.55 -4.03 -17.84
C VAL A 51 2.11 -3.29 -19.11
N LEU A 52 1.12 -2.39 -19.00
CA LEU A 52 0.68 -1.55 -20.12
C LEU A 52 1.77 -0.59 -20.60
N VAL A 53 2.55 0.01 -19.70
CA VAL A 53 3.75 0.82 -20.06
C VAL A 53 4.76 0.01 -20.88
N GLY A 54 4.96 -1.26 -20.54
CA GLY A 54 5.88 -2.15 -21.27
C GLY A 54 5.44 -2.41 -22.71
N ASN A 55 4.14 -2.44 -22.95
CA ASN A 55 3.55 -2.67 -24.28
C ASN A 55 3.24 -1.38 -25.06
N ALA A 56 3.23 -0.22 -24.38
CA ALA A 56 2.88 1.08 -24.97
C ALA A 56 4.11 1.84 -25.50
N ALA A 57 3.91 2.59 -26.59
CA ALA A 57 4.94 3.42 -27.21
C ALA A 57 4.59 4.92 -27.16
N GLY A 58 5.62 5.78 -27.18
CA GLY A 58 5.47 7.23 -27.32
C GLY A 58 4.59 7.89 -26.25
N ALA A 59 3.50 8.54 -26.69
CA ALA A 59 2.64 9.36 -25.84
C ALA A 59 1.84 8.54 -24.81
N GLU A 60 1.44 7.31 -25.14
CA GLU A 60 0.72 6.42 -24.22
C GLU A 60 1.60 6.01 -23.04
N ARG A 61 2.88 5.72 -23.31
CA ARG A 61 3.86 5.40 -22.27
C ARG A 61 4.01 6.53 -21.26
N LYS A 62 4.09 7.79 -21.72
CA LYS A 62 4.14 8.98 -20.85
C LYS A 62 2.88 9.13 -20.00
N ARG A 63 1.69 8.90 -20.58
CA ARG A 63 0.41 8.96 -19.85
C ARG A 63 0.35 7.92 -18.73
N PHE A 64 0.67 6.67 -19.04
CA PHE A 64 0.67 5.59 -18.05
C PHE A 64 1.74 5.81 -16.96
N GLN A 65 2.91 6.34 -17.31
CA GLN A 65 3.94 6.70 -16.33
C GLN A 65 3.47 7.81 -15.38
N ALA A 66 2.78 8.83 -15.87
CA ALA A 66 2.20 9.88 -15.03
C ALA A 66 1.14 9.32 -14.06
N GLN A 67 0.28 8.40 -14.54
CA GLN A 67 -0.70 7.72 -13.68
C GLN A 67 -0.03 6.86 -12.60
N ILE A 68 1.03 6.13 -12.95
CA ILE A 68 1.81 5.34 -11.98
C ILE A 68 2.44 6.25 -10.92
N ALA A 69 2.95 7.42 -11.31
CA ALA A 69 3.53 8.37 -10.35
C ALA A 69 2.50 8.83 -9.32
N GLY A 70 1.29 9.21 -9.75
CA GLY A 70 0.21 9.60 -8.83
C GLY A 70 -0.24 8.46 -7.90
N LEU A 71 -0.33 7.23 -8.41
CA LEU A 71 -0.68 6.07 -7.58
C LEU A 71 0.41 5.73 -6.55
N ARG A 72 1.69 5.97 -6.87
CA ARG A 72 2.80 5.79 -5.91
C ARG A 72 2.78 6.86 -4.82
N GLU A 73 2.41 8.08 -5.16
CA GLU A 73 2.23 9.16 -4.21
C GLU A 73 1.05 8.87 -3.27
N GLU A 74 -0.09 8.42 -3.80
CA GLU A 74 -1.23 7.99 -2.99
C GLU A 74 -0.84 6.81 -2.08
N LEU A 75 -0.07 5.85 -2.60
CA LEU A 75 0.44 4.73 -1.81
C LEU A 75 1.32 5.22 -0.65
N SER A 76 2.20 6.19 -0.89
CA SER A 76 3.02 6.83 0.13
C SER A 76 2.17 7.55 1.18
N ALA A 77 1.16 8.30 0.74
CA ALA A 77 0.23 9.00 1.61
C ALA A 77 -0.53 8.03 2.52
N VAL A 78 -1.00 6.90 2.01
CA VAL A 78 -1.68 5.85 2.79
C VAL A 78 -0.75 5.17 3.80
N ILE A 79 0.56 5.08 3.50
CA ILE A 79 1.57 4.56 4.42
C ILE A 79 1.90 5.56 5.53
N GLN A 80 1.89 6.87 5.22
CA GLN A 80 2.16 7.94 6.17
C GLN A 80 0.95 8.24 7.07
N ASN A 81 -0.25 8.28 6.48
CA ASN A 81 -1.53 8.49 7.15
C ASN A 81 -2.49 7.33 6.83
N PRO A 82 -2.48 6.26 7.63
CA PRO A 82 -3.38 5.14 7.43
C PRO A 82 -4.74 5.30 8.13
N ASN A 83 -5.09 6.55 8.47
CA ASN A 83 -6.36 6.94 9.05
C ASN A 83 -7.26 7.57 7.98
#